data_AF-A0A0E9R6U3-F1
#
_entry.id   AF-A0A0E9R6U3-F1
#
_cell.length_a   1.000
_cell.length_b   1.000
_cell.length_c   1.000
_cell.angle_alpha   90.00
_cell.angle_beta   90.00
_cell.angle_gamma   90.00
#
_symmetry.space_group_name_H-M   'P 1'
#
loop_
_entity.id
_entity.type
_entity.pdbx_description
1 polymer ?
#
loop_
_entity_poly.entity_id
_entity_poly.type
_entity_poly.pdbx_seq_one_letter_code
_entity_poly.pdbx_strand_id
1 'polypeptide(L)'
;MRSDRLRQHPRNKTTQETAILCNGIFKPLPGQEKFRTVLTKGIAGIGKTVSVQKFILDWAEGKANQDIDFIFTLPFRDLNLKKEGAFSLMQLLQHCFPQMKEIQKC
;
A
#
# COMPACT_ATOMS: atom_id res chain seq x y z
N MET A 1 6.47 44.08 23.20
CA MET A 1 5.26 43.24 23.35
C MET A 1 4.80 42.80 21.96
N ARG A 2 5.09 41.56 21.55
CA ARG A 2 4.49 40.94 20.37
C ARG A 2 3.95 39.59 20.81
N SER A 3 2.64 39.46 20.72
CA SER A 3 1.88 38.33 21.23
C SER A 3 2.10 37.09 20.36
N ASP A 4 2.66 36.04 20.96
CA ASP A 4 2.68 34.70 20.37
C ASP A 4 1.26 34.12 20.38
N ARG A 5 0.65 34.06 19.20
CA ARG A 5 -0.53 33.21 18.97
C ARG A 5 -0.05 31.79 18.76
N LEU A 6 -0.12 30.96 19.80
CA LEU A 6 -0.09 29.51 19.67
C LEU A 6 -1.22 29.09 18.73
N ARG A 7 -0.88 28.67 17.50
CA ARG A 7 -1.80 27.96 16.62
C ARG A 7 -2.15 26.64 17.29
N GLN A 8 -3.28 26.60 17.98
CA GLN A 8 -3.89 25.35 18.41
C GLN A 8 -4.27 24.58 17.13
N HIS A 9 -3.57 23.47 16.87
CA HIS A 9 -4.06 22.50 15.90
C HIS A 9 -5.36 21.91 16.44
N PRO A 10 -6.47 21.94 15.68
CA PRO A 10 -7.73 21.36 16.13
C PRO A 10 -7.49 19.89 16.47
N ARG A 11 -7.86 19.53 17.71
CA ARG A 11 -7.82 18.17 18.24
C ARG A 11 -8.52 17.26 17.23
N ASN A 12 -7.77 16.31 16.69
CA ASN A 12 -8.26 15.35 15.69
C ASN A 12 -9.63 14.83 16.10
N LYS A 13 -10.62 14.95 15.19
CA LYS A 13 -11.90 14.27 15.35
C LYS A 13 -11.58 12.80 15.61
N THR A 14 -12.04 12.25 16.73
CA THR A 14 -11.89 10.84 17.04
C THR A 14 -12.69 10.05 16.01
N THR A 15 -12.06 9.70 14.90
CA THR A 15 -12.63 8.76 13.94
C THR A 15 -12.80 7.45 14.70
N GLN A 16 -14.04 6.95 14.80
CA GLN A 16 -14.26 5.63 15.38
C GLN A 16 -13.48 4.61 14.55
N GLU A 17 -12.51 3.96 15.17
CA GLU A 17 -11.75 2.90 14.53
C GLU A 17 -12.69 1.70 14.34
N THR A 18 -12.84 1.27 13.09
CA THR A 18 -13.61 0.08 12.74
C THR A 18 -12.63 -1.06 12.49
N ALA A 19 -12.81 -2.16 13.20
CA ALA A 19 -12.05 -3.37 12.94
C ALA A 19 -12.40 -3.92 11.55
N ILE A 20 -11.37 -4.18 10.74
CA ILE A 20 -11.52 -4.76 9.40
C ILE A 20 -10.66 -6.02 9.28
N LEU A 21 -11.14 -7.00 8.52
CA LEU A 21 -10.32 -8.15 8.13
C LEU A 21 -9.28 -7.72 7.09
N CYS A 22 -8.08 -8.30 7.14
CA CYS A 22 -7.00 -7.93 6.22
C CYS A 22 -7.39 -8.11 4.74
N ASN A 23 -8.16 -9.15 4.41
CA ASN A 23 -8.62 -9.39 3.02
C ASN A 23 -9.75 -8.43 2.60
N GLY A 24 -10.27 -7.65 3.56
CA GLY A 24 -11.30 -6.64 3.36
C GLY A 24 -10.75 -5.23 3.11
N ILE A 25 -9.43 -5.02 3.07
CA ILE A 25 -8.83 -3.67 3.03
C ILE A 25 -9.22 -2.82 1.81
N PHE A 26 -9.60 -3.45 0.69
CA PHE A 26 -10.08 -2.76 -0.52
C PHE A 26 -11.61 -2.79 -0.67
N LYS A 27 -12.34 -3.46 0.24
CA LYS A 27 -13.80 -3.54 0.17
C LYS A 27 -14.40 -2.21 0.65
N PRO A 28 -15.16 -1.48 -0.20
CA PRO A 28 -15.76 -0.22 0.21
C PRO A 28 -16.80 -0.45 1.31
N LEU A 29 -16.96 0.53 2.19
CA LEU A 29 -18.09 0.58 3.10
C LEU A 29 -19.37 0.96 2.33
N PRO A 30 -20.58 0.67 2.87
CA PRO A 30 -21.84 1.07 2.24
C PRO A 30 -21.83 2.57 1.92
N GLY A 31 -22.04 2.91 0.64
CA GLY A 31 -22.06 4.30 0.17
C GLY A 31 -20.68 4.92 -0.10
N GLN A 32 -19.58 4.16 -0.05
CA GLN A 32 -18.25 4.62 -0.46
C GLN A 32 -17.84 4.08 -1.82
N GLU A 33 -17.07 4.88 -2.56
CA GLU A 33 -16.36 4.41 -3.74
C GLU A 33 -15.26 3.40 -3.37
N LYS A 34 -14.81 2.60 -4.35
CA LYS A 34 -13.72 1.66 -4.17
C LYS A 34 -12.45 2.38 -3.70
N PHE A 35 -11.81 1.84 -2.67
CA PHE A 35 -10.53 2.35 -2.20
C PHE A 35 -9.45 2.13 -3.26
N ARG A 36 -8.76 3.21 -3.65
CA ARG A 36 -7.58 3.13 -4.53
C ARG A 36 -6.28 2.94 -3.75
N THR A 37 -6.24 3.41 -2.50
CA THR A 37 -5.03 3.42 -1.67
C THR A 37 -5.36 3.05 -0.24
N VAL A 38 -4.57 2.14 0.34
CA VAL A 38 -4.63 1.74 1.75
C VAL A 38 -3.27 2.00 2.38
N LEU A 39 -3.25 2.56 3.60
CA LEU A 39 -2.02 2.80 4.36
C LEU A 39 -2.09 2.14 5.74
N THR A 40 -1.30 1.10 5.95
CA THR A 40 -1.18 0.43 7.25
C THR A 40 -0.20 1.19 8.14
N LYS A 41 -0.70 1.78 9.22
CA LYS A 41 0.11 2.47 10.24
C LYS A 41 0.17 1.64 11.51
N GLY A 42 1.28 1.76 12.25
CA GLY A 42 1.47 1.06 13.51
C GLY A 42 2.92 1.10 13.96
N ILE A 43 3.16 0.72 15.21
CA ILE A 43 4.50 0.69 15.82
C ILE A 43 5.44 -0.30 15.10
N ALA A 44 6.74 -0.17 15.34
CA ALA A 44 7.72 -1.12 14.81
C ALA A 44 7.45 -2.54 15.35
N GLY A 45 7.72 -3.57 14.54
CA GLY A 45 7.55 -4.97 14.96
C GLY A 45 6.11 -5.50 14.99
N ILE A 46 5.07 -4.65 14.91
CA ILE A 46 3.66 -5.08 15.04
C ILE A 46 3.14 -6.00 13.90
N GLY A 47 3.96 -6.27 12.88
CA GLY A 47 3.58 -7.17 11.80
C GLY A 47 3.04 -6.51 10.53
N LYS A 48 3.23 -5.20 10.32
CA LYS A 48 2.78 -4.49 9.10
C LYS A 48 3.17 -5.21 7.80
N THR A 49 4.44 -5.61 7.67
CA THR A 49 4.94 -6.35 6.49
C THR A 49 4.32 -7.75 6.40
N VAL A 50 4.14 -8.43 7.53
CA VAL A 50 3.53 -9.77 7.60
C VAL A 50 2.07 -9.72 7.16
N SER A 51 1.32 -8.67 7.52
CA SER A 51 -0.07 -8.48 7.06
C SER A 51 -0.15 -8.32 5.54
N VAL A 52 0.76 -7.54 4.94
CA VAL A 52 0.85 -7.41 3.47
C VAL A 52 1.16 -8.76 2.82
N GLN A 53 2.12 -9.51 3.38
CA GLN A 53 2.45 -10.86 2.88
C GLN A 53 1.28 -11.83 3.01
N LYS A 54 0.50 -11.78 4.10
CA LYS A 54 -0.69 -12.62 4.29
C LYS A 54 -1.77 -12.33 3.25
N PHE A 55 -2.02 -11.06 2.95
CA PHE A 55 -2.95 -10.64 1.90
C PHE A 55 -2.53 -11.23 0.54
N ILE A 56 -1.24 -11.13 0.19
CA ILE A 56 -0.70 -11.67 -1.06
C ILE A 56 -0.78 -13.19 -1.08
N LEU A 57 -0.49 -13.87 0.03
CA LEU A 57 -0.56 -15.32 0.12
C LEU A 57 -1.99 -15.82 -0.09
N ASP A 58 -2.98 -15.22 0.58
CA ASP A 58 -4.38 -15.59 0.39
C ASP A 58 -4.87 -15.35 -1.03
N TRP A 59 -4.39 -14.29 -1.69
CA TRP A 59 -4.64 -14.05 -3.10
C TRP A 59 -3.99 -15.14 -3.98
N ALA A 60 -2.72 -15.45 -3.77
CA ALA A 60 -1.99 -16.45 -4.57
C ALA A 60 -2.56 -17.87 -4.43
N GLU A 61 -3.11 -18.19 -3.26
CA GLU A 61 -3.75 -19.49 -2.97
C GLU A 61 -5.24 -19.54 -3.39
N GLY A 62 -5.78 -18.48 -3.99
CA GLY A 62 -7.18 -18.46 -4.43
C GLY A 62 -8.21 -18.25 -3.32
N LYS A 63 -7.78 -17.95 -2.09
CA LYS A 63 -8.65 -17.87 -0.90
C LYS A 63 -9.40 -16.54 -0.80
N ALA A 64 -8.84 -15.46 -1.33
CA ALA A 64 -9.45 -14.14 -1.29
C ALA A 64 -9.00 -13.25 -2.45
N ASN A 65 -9.71 -12.13 -2.64
CA ASN A 65 -9.33 -11.04 -3.55
C ASN A 65 -9.07 -11.46 -5.01
N GLN A 66 -9.77 -12.50 -5.50
CA GLN A 66 -9.66 -13.00 -6.89
C GLN A 66 -10.25 -12.04 -7.92
N ASP A 67 -10.85 -10.93 -7.49
CA ASP A 67 -11.19 -9.79 -8.32
C ASP A 67 -9.95 -8.96 -8.74
N ILE A 68 -8.77 -9.27 -8.20
CA ILE A 68 -7.49 -8.64 -8.55
C ILE A 68 -6.72 -9.56 -9.50
N ASP A 69 -6.48 -9.09 -10.73
CA ASP A 69 -5.77 -9.88 -11.75
C ASP A 69 -4.28 -10.05 -11.43
N PHE A 70 -3.64 -8.98 -10.95
CA PHE A 70 -2.20 -8.95 -10.71
C PHE A 70 -1.84 -8.19 -9.43
N ILE A 71 -0.86 -8.70 -8.69
CA ILE A 71 -0.25 -8.00 -7.57
C ILE A 71 1.26 -7.86 -7.81
N PHE A 72 1.73 -6.61 -7.81
CA PHE A 72 3.16 -6.28 -7.89
C PHE A 72 3.66 -5.80 -6.53
N THR A 73 4.58 -6.55 -5.92
CA THR A 73 5.24 -6.17 -4.67
C THR A 73 6.45 -5.27 -4.97
N LEU A 74 6.45 -4.07 -4.39
CA LEU A 74 7.56 -3.12 -4.55
C LEU A 74 8.20 -2.85 -3.17
N PRO A 75 9.28 -3.55 -2.81
CA PRO A 75 9.95 -3.34 -1.53
C PRO A 75 10.58 -1.94 -1.47
N PHE A 76 10.13 -1.11 -0.52
CA PHE A 76 10.66 0.25 -0.33
C PHE A 76 12.17 0.32 -0.16
N ARG A 77 12.78 -0.73 0.44
CA ARG A 77 14.23 -0.81 0.56
C ARG A 77 14.90 -0.78 -0.80
N ASP A 78 14.41 -1.58 -1.75
CA ASP A 78 14.98 -1.69 -3.09
C ASP A 78 14.69 -0.42 -3.91
N LEU A 79 13.49 0.15 -3.76
CA LEU A 79 13.13 1.44 -4.35
C LEU A 79 14.08 2.56 -3.88
N ASN A 80 14.36 2.64 -2.59
CA ASN A 80 15.22 3.68 -2.01
C ASN A 80 16.70 3.57 -2.45
N LEU A 81 17.13 2.39 -2.92
CA LEU A 81 18.46 2.21 -3.51
C LEU A 81 18.53 2.74 -4.95
N LYS A 82 17.39 2.95 -5.62
CA LYS A 82 17.30 3.58 -6.94
C LYS A 82 17.32 5.10 -6.82
N LYS A 83 18.51 5.64 -6.61
CA LYS A 83 18.75 7.08 -6.43
C LYS A 83 19.10 7.82 -7.73
N GLU A 84 19.38 7.09 -8.81
CA GLU A 84 19.85 7.67 -10.06
C GLU A 84 18.76 7.63 -11.13
N GLY A 85 18.34 8.81 -11.58
CA GLY A 85 17.43 8.98 -12.72
C GLY A 85 15.95 8.79 -12.42
N ALA A 86 15.12 9.22 -13.37
CA ALA A 86 13.69 8.95 -13.36
C ALA A 86 13.43 7.58 -14.02
N PHE A 87 12.58 6.77 -13.39
CA PHE A 87 12.11 5.51 -13.94
C PHE A 87 10.65 5.64 -14.38
N SER A 88 10.31 5.12 -15.54
CA SER A 88 8.91 4.82 -15.85
C SER A 88 8.42 3.64 -15.01
N LEU A 89 7.10 3.52 -14.83
CA LEU A 89 6.51 2.37 -14.12
C LEU A 89 6.96 1.04 -14.73
N MET A 90 7.00 0.97 -16.06
CA MET A 90 7.42 -0.22 -16.79
C MET A 90 8.87 -0.59 -16.51
N GLN A 91 9.79 0.37 -16.53
CA GLN A 91 11.20 0.14 -16.19
C GLN A 91 11.35 -0.32 -14.73
N LEU A 92 10.57 0.25 -13.81
CA LEU A 92 10.57 -0.16 -12.41
C LEU A 92 10.11 -1.62 -12.26
N LEU A 93 9.01 -1.98 -12.92
CA LEU A 93 8.48 -3.32 -12.88
C LEU A 93 9.43 -4.35 -13.50
N GLN A 94 10.07 -4.05 -14.63
CA GLN A 94 11.10 -4.92 -15.24
C GLN A 94 12.35 -5.08 -14.36
N HIS A 95 12.63 -4.09 -13.51
CA HIS A 95 13.73 -4.17 -12.55
C HIS A 95 13.38 -5.09 -11.38
N CYS A 96 12.19 -4.92 -10.80
CA CYS A 96 11.71 -5.74 -9.69
C CYS A 96 11.34 -7.16 -10.11
N PHE A 97 10.89 -7.35 -11.36
CA PHE A 97 10.41 -8.60 -11.93
C PHE A 97 11.07 -8.84 -13.29
N PRO A 98 12.30 -9.41 -13.33
CA PRO A 98 13.04 -9.62 -14.57
C PRO A 98 12.27 -10.42 -15.64
N GLN A 99 11.31 -11.27 -15.23
CA GLN A 99 10.45 -12.05 -16.12
C GLN A 99 9.59 -11.16 -17.04
N MET A 100 9.29 -9.92 -16.62
CA MET A 100 8.49 -8.97 -17.41
C MET A 100 9.24 -8.37 -18.60
N LYS A 101 10.56 -8.57 -18.71
CA LYS A 101 11.34 -8.12 -19.88
C LYS A 101 10.98 -8.87 -21.16
N GLU A 102 10.51 -10.11 -21.05
CA GLU A 102 10.15 -10.93 -22.22
C GLU A 102 8.77 -10.58 -22.78
N ILE A 103 7.90 -9.93 -22.01
CA ILE A 103 6.53 -9.56 -22.43
C ILE A 103 6.52 -8.44 -23.49
N GLN A 104 7.60 -7.65 -23.59
CA GLN A 104 7.70 -6.55 -24.56
C GLN A 104 8.21 -6.97 -25.95
N LYS A 105 8.61 -8.23 -26.13
CA LYS A 105 9.14 -8.72 -27.41
C LYS A 105 8.07 -9.31 -28.34
N CYS A 106 6.79 -9.27 -27.94
CA CYS A 106 5.65 -9.70 -28.74
C CYS A 106 5.02 -8.52 -29.48
#